data_AF-B2KTF7-F1
#
_entry.id   AF-B2KTF7-F1
#
_cell.length_a   1.000
_cell.length_b   1.000
_cell.length_c   1.000
_cell.angle_alpha   90.00
_cell.angle_beta   90.00
_cell.angle_gamma   90.00
#
_symmetry.space_group_name_H-M   'P 1'
#
loop_
_entity.id
_entity.type
_entity.pdbx_description
1 polymer ?
#
loop_
_entity_poly.entity_id
_entity_poly.type
_entity_poly.pdbx_seq_one_letter_code
_entity_poly.pdbx_strand_id
1 'polypeptide(L)'
;HTIFWSNMGPGGGGKPTGAIAKAIDSDFGSFDKFKEQFSAASVGVKGSGWGWLGLCPRSHKLRIATCQNQDPVQLGGLIPLLGLDVWEHAYYLQYKNL
;
A
#
# COMPACT_ATOMS: atom_id res chain seq x y z
N HIS A 1 5.49 9.46 5.09
CA HIS A 1 4.62 9.72 6.26
C HIS A 1 3.38 10.59 6.00
N THR A 2 3.44 11.76 5.34
CA THR A 2 2.23 12.61 5.14
C THR A 2 1.03 11.84 4.57
N ILE A 3 1.26 11.06 3.50
CA ILE A 3 0.24 10.21 2.88
C ILE A 3 -0.26 9.12 3.84
N PHE A 4 0.65 8.46 4.56
CA PHE A 4 0.35 7.40 5.53
C PHE A 4 -0.65 7.86 6.59
N TRP A 5 -0.44 9.04 7.18
CA TRP A 5 -1.38 9.58 8.17
C TRP A 5 -2.73 9.93 7.54
N SER A 6 -2.75 10.48 6.32
CA SER A 6 -4.00 10.75 5.59
C SER A 6 -4.76 9.47 5.18
N ASN A 7 -4.09 8.32 5.11
CA ASN A 7 -4.71 7.03 4.83
C ASN A 7 -5.36 6.37 6.06
N MET A 8 -5.15 6.91 7.27
CA MET A 8 -5.65 6.33 8.51
C MET A 8 -6.63 7.27 9.20
N GLY A 9 -7.63 6.69 9.87
CA GLY A 9 -8.60 7.46 10.64
C GLY A 9 -9.52 6.57 11.48
N PRO A 10 -10.10 7.11 12.56
CA PRO A 10 -11.07 6.38 13.37
C PRO A 10 -12.29 5.99 12.52
N GLY A 11 -12.76 4.76 12.66
CA GLY A 11 -13.84 4.21 11.83
C GLY A 11 -13.45 3.92 10.38
N GLY A 12 -12.17 4.01 10.03
CA GLY A 12 -11.63 3.57 8.75
C GLY A 12 -11.50 2.06 8.62
N GLY A 13 -10.90 1.62 7.51
CA GLY A 13 -10.77 0.20 7.17
C GLY A 13 -12.01 -0.36 6.46
N GLY A 14 -12.15 -1.68 6.46
CA GLY A 14 -13.21 -2.38 5.72
C GLY A 14 -12.90 -2.55 4.22
N LYS A 15 -13.94 -2.86 3.44
CA LYS A 15 -13.83 -3.01 1.99
C LYS A 15 -14.05 -1.64 1.30
N PRO A 16 -13.28 -1.31 0.25
CA PRO A 16 -13.49 -0.10 -0.53
C PRO A 16 -14.84 -0.12 -1.23
N THR A 17 -15.35 1.05 -1.60
CA THR A 17 -16.59 1.20 -2.37
C THR A 17 -16.35 2.07 -3.61
N GLY A 18 -17.34 2.11 -4.52
CA GLY A 18 -17.30 3.00 -5.68
C GLY A 18 -16.21 2.66 -6.71
N ALA A 19 -15.63 3.70 -7.32
CA ALA A 19 -14.69 3.55 -8.44
C ALA A 19 -13.42 2.78 -8.05
N ILE A 20 -12.90 3.01 -6.84
CA ILE A 20 -11.69 2.34 -6.37
C ILE A 20 -11.92 0.83 -6.13
N ALA A 21 -13.10 0.43 -5.65
CA ALA A 21 -13.44 -0.98 -5.50
C ALA A 21 -13.45 -1.71 -6.85
N LYS A 22 -14.10 -1.10 -7.85
CA LYS A 22 -14.12 -1.62 -9.23
C LYS A 22 -12.73 -1.71 -9.84
N ALA A 23 -11.88 -0.70 -9.63
CA ALA A 23 -10.51 -0.72 -10.11
C ALA A 23 -9.70 -1.84 -9.45
N ILE A 24 -9.86 -2.04 -8.13
CA ILE A 24 -9.22 -3.14 -7.40
C ILE A 24 -9.67 -4.50 -7.93
N ASP A 25 -10.97 -4.71 -8.09
CA ASP A 25 -11.50 -5.97 -8.62
C ASP A 25 -11.03 -6.21 -10.06
N SER A 26 -10.95 -5.16 -10.88
CA SER A 26 -10.46 -5.27 -12.27
C SER A 26 -8.96 -5.58 -12.37
N ASP A 27 -8.13 -4.97 -11.52
CA ASP A 27 -6.66 -5.08 -11.64
C ASP A 27 -6.08 -6.25 -10.83
N PHE A 28 -6.74 -6.66 -9.75
CA PHE A 28 -6.26 -7.72 -8.84
C PHE A 28 -7.22 -8.93 -8.76
N GLY A 29 -8.38 -8.86 -9.41
CA GLY A 29 -9.39 -9.92 -9.48
C GLY A 29 -10.39 -9.91 -8.32
N SER A 30 -9.98 -9.49 -7.13
CA SER A 30 -10.87 -9.19 -6.00
C SER A 30 -10.15 -8.34 -4.95
N PHE A 31 -10.91 -7.66 -4.09
CA PHE A 31 -10.33 -7.01 -2.91
C PHE A 31 -9.51 -7.97 -2.02
N ASP A 32 -9.96 -9.21 -1.84
CA ASP A 32 -9.28 -10.17 -0.97
C ASP A 32 -7.94 -10.60 -1.60
N LYS A 33 -7.88 -10.79 -2.93
CA LYS A 33 -6.62 -11.03 -3.67
C LYS A 33 -5.69 -9.82 -3.64
N PHE A 34 -6.23 -8.61 -3.75
CA PHE A 34 -5.43 -7.39 -3.59
C PHE A 34 -4.80 -7.35 -2.20
N LYS A 35 -5.59 -7.57 -1.14
CA LYS A 35 -5.10 -7.56 0.23
C LYS A 35 -4.00 -8.59 0.44
N GLU A 36 -4.18 -9.80 -0.06
CA GLU A 36 -3.16 -10.86 -0.02
C GLU A 36 -1.86 -10.44 -0.70
N GLN A 37 -1.94 -9.97 -1.96
CA GLN A 37 -0.76 -9.55 -2.73
C GLN A 37 -0.06 -8.34 -2.10
N PHE A 38 -0.83 -7.36 -1.61
CA PHE A 38 -0.30 -6.15 -1.00
C PHE A 38 0.39 -6.45 0.33
N SER A 39 -0.23 -7.27 1.17
CA SER A 39 0.38 -7.75 2.42
C SER A 39 1.65 -8.54 2.16
N ALA A 40 1.62 -9.50 1.23
CA ALA A 40 2.79 -10.32 0.89
C ALA A 40 3.96 -9.47 0.37
N ALA A 41 3.69 -8.52 -0.53
CA ALA A 41 4.72 -7.61 -1.04
C ALA A 41 5.32 -6.74 0.07
N SER A 42 4.47 -6.18 0.95
CA SER A 42 4.90 -5.28 2.02
C SER A 42 5.74 -6.00 3.08
N VAL A 43 5.33 -7.21 3.49
CA VAL A 43 6.09 -8.05 4.43
C VAL A 43 7.41 -8.52 3.81
N GLY A 44 7.46 -8.70 2.49
CA GLY A 44 8.67 -9.09 1.76
C GLY A 44 9.76 -8.01 1.68
N VAL A 45 9.50 -6.78 2.16
CA VAL A 45 10.50 -5.72 2.23
C VAL A 45 11.58 -6.11 3.24
N LYS A 46 12.84 -6.16 2.78
CA LYS A 46 13.98 -6.43 3.64
C LYS A 46 14.50 -5.15 4.26
N GLY A 47 14.62 -5.13 5.58
CA GLY A 47 15.02 -3.93 6.33
C GLY A 47 13.91 -2.89 6.32
N SER A 48 14.29 -1.62 6.20
CA SER A 48 13.36 -0.50 6.23
C SER A 48 12.71 -0.23 4.87
N GLY A 49 11.41 0.08 4.84
CA GLY A 49 10.75 0.48 3.61
C GLY A 49 9.23 0.59 3.69
N TRP A 50 8.60 0.56 2.52
CA TRP A 50 7.18 0.85 2.35
C TRP A 50 6.53 -0.09 1.35
N GLY A 51 5.28 -0.46 1.61
CA GLY A 51 4.35 -0.98 0.61
C GLY A 51 3.47 0.13 0.05
N TRP A 52 3.28 0.16 -1.27
CA TRP A 52 2.48 1.18 -1.95
C TRP A 52 1.44 0.58 -2.89
N LEU A 53 0.22 1.08 -2.80
CA LEU A 53 -0.74 1.04 -3.91
C LEU A 53 -0.64 2.37 -4.66
N GLY A 54 -0.35 2.30 -5.95
CA GLY A 54 -0.25 3.47 -6.81
C GLY A 54 -1.00 3.32 -8.13
N LEU A 55 -1.41 4.44 -8.71
CA LEU A 55 -2.01 4.52 -10.04
C LEU A 55 -0.91 4.78 -11.07
N CYS A 56 -0.84 3.96 -12.12
CA CYS A 56 0.02 4.20 -13.26
C CYS A 56 -0.66 5.20 -14.23
N PRO A 57 -0.12 6.41 -14.45
CA PRO A 57 -0.76 7.43 -15.29
C PRO A 57 -0.90 7.00 -16.75
N ARG A 58 0.00 6.14 -17.24
CA ARG A 58 0.01 5.69 -18.64
C ARG A 58 -1.06 4.65 -18.95
N SER A 59 -1.25 3.69 -18.04
CA SER A 59 -2.19 2.58 -18.24
C SER A 59 -3.53 2.78 -17.54
N HIS A 60 -3.63 3.78 -16.66
CA HIS A 60 -4.77 3.98 -15.76
C HIS A 60 -5.09 2.75 -14.90
N LYS A 61 -4.06 1.94 -14.59
CA LYS A 61 -4.19 0.74 -13.75
C LYS A 61 -3.52 0.92 -12.41
N LEU A 62 -4.10 0.28 -11.40
CA LEU A 62 -3.52 0.12 -10.08
C LEU A 62 -2.31 -0.82 -10.12
N ARG A 63 -1.31 -0.51 -9.31
CA ARG A 63 -0.08 -1.29 -9.16
C ARG A 63 0.32 -1.34 -7.70
N ILE A 64 0.80 -2.50 -7.29
CA ILE A 64 1.52 -2.68 -6.03
C ILE A 64 3.00 -2.46 -6.31
N ALA A 65 3.64 -1.67 -5.46
CA ALA A 65 5.09 -1.45 -5.49
C ALA A 65 5.64 -1.48 -4.06
N THR A 66 6.93 -1.76 -3.93
CA THR A 66 7.67 -1.60 -2.68
C THR A 66 8.82 -0.64 -2.90
N CYS A 67 9.15 0.12 -1.86
CA CYS A 67 10.25 1.06 -1.88
C CYS A 67 11.12 0.82 -0.65
N GLN A 68 12.44 0.74 -0.85
CA GLN A 68 13.37 0.66 0.27
C GLN A 68 13.51 2.03 0.92
N ASN A 69 13.81 2.03 2.22
CA ASN A 69 14.02 3.23 3.01
C ASN A 69 12.90 4.27 2.82
N GLN A 70 13.23 5.46 2.31
CA GLN A 70 12.28 6.55 2.04
C GLN A 70 12.16 6.86 0.55
N ASP A 71 12.55 5.92 -0.31
CA ASP A 71 12.48 6.12 -1.76
C ASP A 71 11.02 6.42 -2.16
N PRO A 72 10.78 7.53 -2.87
CA PRO A 72 9.42 7.88 -3.25
C PRO A 72 8.91 6.96 -4.36
N VAL A 73 7.69 6.44 -4.20
CA VAL A 73 7.03 5.59 -5.21
C VAL A 73 6.88 6.28 -6.58
N GLN A 74 6.89 7.62 -6.59
CA GLN A 74 6.86 8.45 -7.78
C GLN A 74 8.09 8.25 -8.68
N LEU A 75 9.24 7.80 -8.15
CA LEU A 75 10.40 7.43 -8.97
C LEU A 75 10.08 6.24 -9.90
N GLY A 76 9.16 5.36 -9.47
CA GLY A 76 8.59 4.30 -10.31
C GLY A 76 7.48 4.78 -11.25
N GLY A 77 7.18 6.09 -11.27
CA GLY A 77 6.16 6.71 -12.11
C GLY A 77 4.72 6.45 -11.66
N LEU A 78 4.51 6.06 -10.40
CA LEU A 78 3.18 5.84 -9.84
C LEU A 78 2.69 7.06 -9.04
N ILE A 79 1.41 7.38 -9.17
CA ILE A 79 0.73 8.32 -8.27
C ILE A 79 0.34 7.56 -7.01
N PRO A 80 0.81 7.94 -5.81
CA PRO A 80 0.51 7.23 -4.56
C PRO A 80 -0.97 7.36 -4.18
N LEU A 81 -1.57 6.24 -3.76
CA LEU A 81 -2.95 6.21 -3.26
C LEU A 81 -3.02 5.73 -1.81
N LEU A 82 -2.28 4.66 -1.50
CA LEU A 82 -2.17 4.08 -0.15
C LEU A 82 -0.71 3.73 0.11
N GLY A 83 -0.19 4.18 1.26
CA GLY A 83 1.12 3.78 1.77
C GLY A 83 1.00 2.97 3.06
N LEU A 84 1.80 1.92 3.18
CA LEU A 84 1.97 1.11 4.38
C LEU A 84 3.42 1.23 4.85
N ASP A 85 3.63 1.82 6.02
CA ASP A 85 4.94 1.91 6.66
C ASP A 85 5.30 0.53 7.24
N VAL A 86 6.39 -0.07 6.75
CA VAL A 86 6.92 -1.35 7.26
C VAL A 86 8.30 -1.18 7.90
N TRP A 87 8.68 0.06 8.25
CA TRP A 87 9.80 0.28 9.16
C TRP A 87 9.48 -0.29 10.54
N GLU A 88 10.48 -0.87 11.22
CA GLU A 88 10.27 -1.45 12.56
C GLU A 88 9.64 -0.43 13.53
N HIS A 89 10.04 0.85 13.47
CA HIS A 89 9.45 1.90 14.33
C HIS A 89 7.94 2.04 14.16
N ALA A 90 7.36 1.61 13.05
CA ALA A 90 5.94 1.78 12.76
C ALA A 90 5.06 0.80 13.55
N TYR A 91 5.61 -0.35 13.97
CA TYR A 91 4.84 -1.41 14.62
C TYR A 91 5.50 -2.02 15.87
N TYR A 92 6.81 -1.89 16.04
CA TYR A 92 7.58 -2.71 17.00
C TYR A 92 7.16 -2.54 18.46
N LEU A 93 6.74 -1.35 18.88
CA LEU A 93 6.31 -1.13 20.27
C LEU A 93 5.11 -2.01 20.64
N GLN A 94 4.17 -2.19 19.70
CA GLN A 94 2.92 -2.91 19.91
C GLN A 94 2.99 -4.38 19.46
N TYR A 95 3.63 -4.64 18.32
CA TYR A 95 3.58 -5.96 17.66
C TYR A 95 4.89 -6.76 17.77
N LYS A 96 6.01 -6.13 18.17
CA LYS A 96 7.33 -6.79 18.24
C LYS A 96 7.68 -7.49 16.90
N ASN A 97 8.43 -8.59 16.97
CA ASN A 97 8.78 -9.45 15.83
C ASN A 97 7.84 -10.67 15.71
N LEU A 98 6.58 -10.52 16.12
CA LEU A 98 5.57 -11.60 16.04
C LEU A 98 4.97 -11.71 14.63
#